data_AF-A0A933FD44-F1
#
_entry.id   AF-A0A933FD44-F1
#
_cell.length_a   1.000
_cell.length_b   1.000
_cell.length_c   1.000
_cell.angle_alpha   90.00
_cell.angle_beta   90.00
_cell.angle_gamma   90.00
#
_symmetry.space_group_name_H-M   'P 1'
#
loop_
_entity.id
_entity.type
_entity.pdbx_description
1 polymer ?
#
loop_
_entity_poly.entity_id
_entity_poly.type
_entity_poly.pdbx_seq_one_letter_code
_entity_poly.pdbx_strand_id
1 'polypeptide(L)'
;MDQVVVVTYPKPIVIETRTLPQEGVPQGNVGLSYYYNGHLIARGVVAPDALEAIRSILLVPVSVALAATEDDDGNIDARVCLVLPVDPSAAREDEGEDAPWKSSVPTPPPEVDSSYGESRERPQLALLPIGNVVRGARDRKHPEELARDTREMLENLMAGRAQDAVAKAIDDLLKSI
;
A
#
# COMPACT_ATOMS: atom_id res chain seq x y z
N MET A 1 -19.50 -3.17 -7.16
CA MET A 1 -19.03 -1.84 -6.72
C MET A 1 -17.94 -2.18 -5.73
N ASP A 2 -16.70 -2.14 -6.17
CA ASP A 2 -15.60 -2.79 -5.45
C ASP A 2 -15.23 -1.91 -4.26
N GLN A 3 -15.81 -2.23 -3.11
CA GLN A 3 -15.59 -1.48 -1.90
C GLN A 3 -14.15 -1.73 -1.43
N VAL A 4 -13.31 -0.71 -1.53
CA VAL A 4 -11.96 -0.75 -0.97
C VAL A 4 -12.05 -0.48 0.53
N VAL A 5 -11.48 -1.37 1.33
CA VAL A 5 -11.31 -1.18 2.77
C VAL A 5 -9.83 -0.99 3.08
N VAL A 6 -9.50 0.05 3.84
CA VAL A 6 -8.13 0.32 4.31
C VAL A 6 -8.08 0.13 5.81
N VAL A 7 -7.24 -0.80 6.27
CA VAL A 7 -6.97 -1.03 7.70
C VAL A 7 -5.54 -0.66 8.01
N THR A 8 -5.33 0.17 9.02
CA THR A 8 -4.00 0.57 9.47
C THR A 8 -3.52 -0.30 10.63
N TYR A 9 -2.22 -0.54 10.68
CA TYR A 9 -1.57 -1.10 11.87
C TYR A 9 -1.53 -0.01 12.95
N PRO A 10 -1.83 -0.32 14.23
CA PRO A 10 -2.13 0.70 15.24
C PRO A 10 -0.93 1.59 15.62
N LYS A 11 0.30 1.19 15.29
CA LYS A 11 1.52 1.93 15.62
C LYS A 11 2.46 1.94 14.41
N PRO A 12 3.23 3.03 14.20
CA PRO A 12 4.33 3.01 13.25
C PRO A 12 5.37 1.94 13.63
N ILE A 13 5.99 1.31 12.63
CA ILE A 13 6.95 0.22 12.80
C ILE A 13 8.26 0.48 12.06
N VAL A 14 9.34 -0.09 12.56
CA VAL A 14 10.64 -0.11 11.85
C VAL A 14 10.62 -1.27 10.86
N ILE A 15 10.87 -0.97 9.58
CA ILE A 15 10.89 -1.97 8.51
C ILE A 15 12.32 -2.08 7.98
N GLU A 16 12.84 -3.30 7.96
CA GLU A 16 14.11 -3.62 7.32
C GLU A 16 13.87 -3.96 5.85
N THR A 17 14.80 -3.57 4.96
CA THR A 17 14.77 -3.97 3.56
C THR A 17 16.00 -4.77 3.17
N ARG A 18 15.80 -5.76 2.32
CA ARG A 18 16.89 -6.56 1.72
C ARG A 18 16.65 -6.71 0.22
N THR A 19 17.71 -6.61 -0.57
CA THR A 19 17.63 -6.88 -2.00
C THR A 19 17.50 -8.37 -2.25
N LEU A 20 16.59 -8.74 -3.15
CA LEU A 20 16.38 -10.11 -3.58
C LEU A 20 17.37 -10.47 -4.72
N PRO A 21 17.66 -11.77 -4.92
CA PRO A 21 18.34 -12.24 -6.11
C PRO A 21 17.62 -11.79 -7.39
N GLN A 22 18.35 -11.64 -8.49
CA GLN A 22 17.80 -11.20 -9.79
C GLN A 22 16.88 -12.24 -10.46
N GLU A 23 16.82 -13.46 -9.94
CA GLU A 23 15.92 -14.50 -10.43
C GLU A 23 14.45 -14.09 -10.21
N GLY A 24 13.70 -13.91 -11.30
CA GLY A 24 12.30 -13.45 -11.26
C GLY A 24 12.11 -11.93 -11.16
N VAL A 25 13.19 -11.14 -11.14
CA VAL A 25 13.13 -9.67 -11.21
C VAL A 25 13.26 -9.23 -12.67
N PRO A 26 12.35 -8.39 -13.20
CA PRO A 26 12.49 -7.84 -14.54
C PRO A 26 13.83 -7.11 -14.74
N GLN A 27 14.41 -7.27 -15.94
CA GLN A 27 15.71 -6.67 -16.25
C GLN A 27 15.72 -5.15 -16.01
N GLY A 28 16.76 -4.67 -15.33
CA GLY A 28 16.92 -3.24 -15.02
C GLY A 28 16.21 -2.78 -13.75
N ASN A 29 15.48 -3.68 -13.05
CA ASN A 29 14.83 -3.38 -11.78
C ASN A 29 15.52 -4.04 -10.58
N VAL A 30 15.11 -3.64 -9.39
CA VAL A 30 15.60 -4.18 -8.12
C VAL A 30 14.46 -4.87 -7.38
N GLY A 31 14.65 -6.14 -7.05
CA GLY A 31 13.77 -6.86 -6.15
C GLY A 31 14.05 -6.45 -4.70
N LEU A 32 13.01 -6.12 -3.95
CA LEU A 32 13.07 -5.77 -2.54
C LEU A 32 12.19 -6.69 -1.71
N SER A 33 12.69 -7.00 -0.53
CA SER A 33 11.96 -7.72 0.52
C SER A 33 11.91 -6.86 1.77
N TYR A 34 10.72 -6.76 2.37
CA TYR A 34 10.43 -5.92 3.52
C TYR A 34 10.18 -6.81 4.73
N TYR A 35 10.85 -6.52 5.84
CA TYR A 35 10.80 -7.31 7.06
C TYR A 35 10.37 -6.47 8.26
N TYR A 36 9.57 -7.07 9.13
CA TYR A 36 9.23 -6.54 10.45
C TYR A 36 9.44 -7.62 11.50
N ASN A 37 10.23 -7.32 12.55
CA ASN A 37 10.62 -8.28 13.59
C ASN A 37 11.19 -9.61 13.02
N GLY A 38 11.94 -9.53 11.92
CA GLY A 38 12.51 -10.71 11.24
C GLY A 38 11.53 -11.49 10.36
N HIS A 39 10.25 -11.10 10.32
CA HIS A 39 9.24 -11.70 9.47
C HIS A 39 9.12 -10.96 8.15
N LEU A 40 9.07 -11.70 7.04
CA LEU A 40 8.80 -11.13 5.73
C LEU A 40 7.34 -10.67 5.65
N ILE A 41 7.12 -9.38 5.41
CA ILE A 41 5.78 -8.79 5.32
C ILE A 41 5.39 -8.39 3.89
N ALA A 42 6.36 -8.15 3.01
CA ALA A 42 6.10 -7.85 1.61
C ALA A 42 7.33 -8.15 0.73
N ARG A 43 7.09 -8.40 -0.55
CA ARG A 43 8.10 -8.39 -1.62
C ARG A 43 7.61 -7.46 -2.72
N GLY A 44 8.51 -6.69 -3.31
CA GLY A 44 8.18 -5.77 -4.38
C GLY A 44 9.33 -5.64 -5.37
N VAL A 45 9.03 -5.11 -6.55
CA VAL A 45 10.00 -4.74 -7.57
C VAL A 45 9.94 -3.23 -7.73
N VAL A 46 11.09 -2.58 -7.71
CA VAL A 46 11.19 -1.13 -7.82
C VAL A 46 12.23 -0.75 -8.87
N ALA A 47 12.09 0.46 -9.39
CA ALA A 47 13.12 1.07 -10.22
C ALA A 47 14.37 1.38 -9.38
N PRO A 48 15.59 1.33 -9.95
CA PRO A 48 16.83 1.54 -9.19
C PRO A 48 16.93 2.92 -8.52
N ASP A 49 16.37 3.95 -9.14
CA ASP A 49 16.32 5.33 -8.64
C ASP A 49 15.38 5.48 -7.44
N ALA A 50 14.29 4.72 -7.40
CA ALA A 50 13.36 4.69 -6.27
C ALA A 50 13.94 4.03 -5.01
N LEU A 51 14.99 3.22 -5.14
CA LEU A 51 15.57 2.45 -4.03
C LEU A 51 16.05 3.35 -2.89
N GLU A 52 16.79 4.41 -3.20
CA GLU A 52 17.35 5.30 -2.19
C GLU A 52 16.25 6.14 -1.51
N ALA A 53 15.21 6.53 -2.26
CA ALA A 53 14.04 7.19 -1.69
C ALA A 53 13.32 6.28 -0.68
N ILE A 54 13.11 5.00 -1.04
CA ILE A 54 12.49 4.01 -0.14
C ILE A 54 13.37 3.80 1.11
N ARG A 55 14.68 3.65 0.94
CA ARG A 55 15.60 3.52 2.09
C ARG A 55 15.52 4.72 3.03
N SER A 56 15.46 5.92 2.48
CA SER A 56 15.32 7.16 3.25
C SER A 56 14.02 7.20 4.06
N ILE A 57 12.89 6.84 3.44
CA ILE A 57 11.58 6.76 4.10
C ILE A 57 11.61 5.78 5.30
N LEU A 58 12.32 4.67 5.15
CA LEU A 58 12.39 3.61 6.15
C LEU A 58 13.42 3.83 7.27
N LEU A 59 14.13 4.97 7.26
CA LEU A 59 15.05 5.35 8.36
C LEU A 59 14.30 5.64 9.67
N VAL A 60 13.01 5.98 9.59
CA VAL A 60 12.15 6.25 10.74
C VAL A 60 10.98 5.25 10.77
N PRO A 61 10.37 5.01 11.95
CA PRO A 61 9.18 4.18 12.03
C PRO A 61 8.06 4.71 11.12
N VAL A 62 7.53 3.84 10.26
CA VAL A 62 6.52 4.17 9.25
C VAL A 62 5.20 3.46 9.56
N SER A 63 4.08 4.13 9.30
CA SER A 63 2.76 3.54 9.43
C SER A 63 2.50 2.57 8.28
N VAL A 64 1.93 1.41 8.58
CA VAL A 64 1.59 0.38 7.59
C VAL A 64 0.08 0.21 7.52
N ALA A 65 -0.43 0.00 6.31
CA ALA A 65 -1.82 -0.31 6.06
C ALA A 65 -1.97 -1.50 5.13
N LEU A 66 -3.14 -2.13 5.17
CA LEU A 66 -3.60 -3.12 4.21
C LEU A 66 -4.83 -2.55 3.51
N ALA A 67 -4.72 -2.30 2.21
CA ALA A 67 -5.83 -1.87 1.35
C ALA A 67 -6.38 -3.10 0.63
N ALA A 68 -7.63 -3.46 0.88
CA ALA A 68 -8.23 -4.71 0.43
C ALA A 68 -9.53 -4.49 -0.35
N THR A 69 -9.76 -5.36 -1.32
CA THR A 69 -10.99 -5.49 -2.10
C THR A 69 -11.44 -6.94 -2.11
N GLU A 70 -12.74 -7.15 -2.22
CA GLU A 70 -13.34 -8.46 -2.41
C GLU A 70 -13.71 -8.66 -3.89
N ASP A 71 -13.34 -9.82 -4.46
CA ASP A 71 -13.70 -10.20 -5.83
C ASP A 71 -15.06 -10.92 -5.90
N ASP A 72 -15.52 -11.22 -7.12
CA ASP A 72 -16.82 -11.88 -7.36
C ASP A 72 -16.90 -13.30 -6.75
N ASP A 73 -15.76 -13.94 -6.50
CA ASP A 73 -15.66 -15.28 -5.89
C ASP A 73 -15.52 -15.19 -4.35
N GLY A 74 -15.57 -13.99 -3.78
CA GLY A 74 -15.44 -13.74 -2.34
C GLY A 74 -14.01 -13.85 -1.80
N ASN A 75 -13.00 -13.91 -2.67
CA ASN A 75 -11.60 -13.82 -2.28
C ASN A 75 -11.22 -12.37 -1.98
N ILE A 76 -10.23 -12.20 -1.12
CA ILE A 76 -9.69 -10.89 -0.79
C ILE A 76 -8.37 -10.71 -1.53
N ASP A 77 -8.30 -9.69 -2.38
CA ASP A 77 -7.06 -9.14 -2.92
C ASP A 77 -6.68 -7.90 -2.13
N ALA A 78 -5.46 -7.88 -1.59
CA ALA A 78 -5.01 -6.81 -0.73
C ALA A 78 -3.58 -6.36 -1.06
N ARG A 79 -3.32 -5.08 -0.83
CA ARG A 79 -2.01 -4.44 -1.00
C ARG A 79 -1.50 -3.95 0.34
N VAL A 80 -0.29 -4.36 0.69
CA VAL A 80 0.46 -3.83 1.82
C VAL A 80 0.99 -2.47 1.41
N CYS A 81 0.67 -1.43 2.18
CA CYS A 81 1.01 -0.05 1.87
C CYS A 81 1.78 0.59 3.02
N LEU A 82 2.77 1.41 2.69
CA LEU A 82 3.31 2.42 3.60
C LEU A 82 2.39 3.64 3.57
N VAL A 83 2.07 4.20 4.74
CA VAL A 83 1.28 5.41 4.88
C VAL A 83 2.23 6.58 5.08
N LEU A 84 2.32 7.45 4.08
CA LEU A 84 3.27 8.55 4.04
C LEU A 84 2.55 9.89 4.17
N PRO A 85 3.05 10.82 4.99
CA PRO A 85 2.56 12.19 4.97
C PRO A 85 2.94 12.85 3.64
N VAL A 86 2.00 13.56 3.05
CA VAL A 86 2.21 14.39 1.87
C VAL A 86 2.14 15.84 2.32
N ASP A 87 3.16 16.60 1.93
CA ASP A 87 3.13 18.05 2.05
C ASP A 87 2.27 18.60 0.90
N PRO A 88 1.11 19.23 1.19
CA PRO A 88 0.24 19.78 0.15
C PRO A 88 0.89 20.93 -0.63
N SER A 89 1.95 21.56 -0.09
CA SER A 89 2.68 22.62 -0.78
C SER A 89 3.63 22.10 -1.86
N ALA A 90 4.20 20.90 -1.68
CA ALA A 90 5.10 20.28 -2.65
C ALA A 90 4.42 19.91 -3.98
N ALA A 91 3.11 19.65 -3.96
CA ALA A 91 2.33 19.36 -5.18
C ALA A 91 2.04 20.61 -6.05
N ARG A 92 2.25 21.82 -5.52
CA ARG A 92 1.98 23.08 -6.23
C ARG A 92 3.17 23.59 -7.04
N GLU A 93 4.38 23.10 -6.77
CA GLU A 93 5.60 23.58 -7.43
C GLU A 93 5.78 23.05 -8.86
N ASP A 94 5.01 22.03 -9.27
CA ASP A 94 5.05 21.45 -10.63
C ASP A 94 3.88 21.92 -11.53
N GLU A 95 3.03 22.83 -11.05
CA GLU A 95 2.19 23.63 -11.94
C GLU A 95 3.06 24.67 -12.64
N GLY A 96 3.88 24.21 -13.58
CA GLY A 96 4.73 25.06 -14.40
C GLY A 96 4.03 26.39 -14.74
N GLU A 97 4.62 27.46 -14.23
CA GLU A 97 4.35 28.82 -14.66
C GLU A 97 4.56 28.84 -16.19
N ASP A 98 3.53 29.26 -16.93
CA ASP A 98 3.50 29.41 -18.39
C ASP A 98 3.53 28.14 -19.27
N ALA A 99 2.55 27.26 -19.12
CA ALA A 99 2.18 26.36 -20.21
C ALA A 99 1.18 27.06 -21.17
N PRO A 100 1.46 27.17 -22.49
CA PRO A 100 0.71 28.03 -23.42
C PRO A 100 -0.78 27.67 -23.57
N TRP A 101 -1.15 26.43 -23.26
CA TRP A 101 -2.54 25.96 -23.28
C TRP A 101 -3.40 26.54 -22.13
N LYS A 102 -2.80 27.01 -21.02
CA LYS A 102 -3.53 27.67 -19.92
C LYS A 102 -4.22 28.96 -20.36
N SER A 103 -3.74 29.61 -21.43
CA SER A 103 -4.34 30.82 -22.01
C SER A 103 -5.64 30.56 -22.77
N SER A 104 -5.92 29.30 -23.12
CA SER A 104 -7.07 28.90 -23.96
C SER A 104 -8.22 28.28 -23.17
N VAL A 105 -8.07 28.10 -21.85
CA VAL A 105 -9.13 27.61 -20.96
C VAL A 105 -9.75 28.78 -20.20
N PRO A 106 -11.08 28.94 -20.21
CA PRO A 106 -11.75 29.98 -19.42
C PRO A 106 -11.43 29.81 -17.94
N THR A 107 -11.05 30.90 -17.28
CA THR A 107 -10.81 30.91 -15.83
C THR A 107 -12.08 30.47 -15.10
N PRO A 108 -12.03 29.43 -14.26
CA PRO A 108 -13.16 29.05 -13.42
C PRO A 108 -13.56 30.25 -12.53
N PRO A 109 -14.86 30.46 -12.24
CA PRO A 109 -15.28 31.49 -11.31
C PRO A 109 -14.62 31.24 -9.94
N PRO A 110 -14.22 32.31 -9.23
CA PRO A 110 -13.58 32.16 -7.92
C PRO A 110 -14.53 31.44 -6.98
N GLU A 111 -14.11 30.29 -6.46
CA GLU A 111 -14.84 29.57 -5.44
C GLU A 111 -14.99 30.47 -4.20
N VAL A 112 -16.21 30.51 -3.67
CA VAL A 112 -16.59 31.39 -2.57
C VAL A 112 -15.80 31.01 -1.33
N ASP A 113 -14.99 31.96 -0.86
CA ASP A 113 -14.16 31.90 0.33
C ASP A 113 -15.02 31.51 1.55
N SER A 114 -15.01 30.22 1.89
CA SER A 114 -15.76 29.68 3.02
C SER A 114 -14.91 29.82 4.29
N SER A 115 -14.80 31.06 4.76
CA SER A 115 -14.28 31.40 6.09
C SER A 115 -15.21 30.86 7.18
N TYR A 116 -15.00 29.62 7.62
CA TYR A 116 -15.42 29.15 8.95
C TYR A 116 -14.45 28.10 9.50
N GLY A 117 -13.68 28.50 10.53
CA GLY A 117 -12.96 27.63 11.45
C GLY A 117 -11.50 27.40 11.09
N GLU A 118 -10.60 27.64 12.04
CA GLU A 118 -9.20 27.20 12.02
C GLU A 118 -9.13 25.71 11.64
N SER A 119 -8.99 25.44 10.36
CA SER A 119 -8.70 24.12 9.85
C SER A 119 -7.26 23.86 10.21
N ARG A 120 -7.02 23.17 11.33
CA ARG A 120 -5.76 22.43 11.49
C ARG A 120 -5.60 21.63 10.21
N GLU A 121 -4.68 22.04 9.35
CA GLU A 121 -4.35 21.36 8.10
C GLU A 121 -4.17 19.88 8.43
N ARG A 122 -5.17 19.06 8.09
CA ARG A 122 -5.06 17.63 8.32
C ARG A 122 -3.97 17.16 7.36
N PRO A 123 -2.94 16.46 7.85
CA PRO A 123 -1.88 15.97 6.97
C PRO A 123 -2.52 15.13 5.88
N GLN A 124 -2.25 15.48 4.62
CA GLN A 124 -2.64 14.63 3.50
C GLN A 124 -1.81 13.35 3.58
N LEU A 125 -2.44 12.21 3.35
CA LEU A 125 -1.78 10.91 3.43
C LEU A 125 -1.79 10.25 2.07
N ALA A 126 -0.65 9.70 1.66
CA ALA A 126 -0.52 8.83 0.50
C ALA A 126 -0.26 7.39 0.93
N LEU A 127 -0.79 6.45 0.14
CA LEU A 127 -0.49 5.03 0.27
C LEU A 127 0.54 4.65 -0.80
N LEU A 128 1.71 4.18 -0.37
CA LEU A 128 2.73 3.61 -1.25
C LEU A 128 2.65 2.07 -1.16
N PRO A 129 2.14 1.36 -2.19
CA PRO A 129 2.07 -0.09 -2.19
C PRO A 129 3.47 -0.72 -2.25
N ILE A 130 3.73 -1.72 -1.40
CA ILE A 130 5.02 -2.42 -1.31
C ILE A 130 4.92 -3.93 -1.57
N GLY A 131 3.70 -4.47 -1.63
CA GLY A 131 3.48 -5.88 -1.96
C GLY A 131 2.00 -6.26 -1.95
N ASN A 132 1.70 -7.45 -2.45
CA ASN A 132 0.35 -8.00 -2.52
C ASN A 132 0.18 -9.15 -1.52
N VAL A 133 -1.02 -9.30 -0.98
CA VAL A 133 -1.43 -10.37 -0.06
C VAL A 133 -2.84 -10.79 -0.45
N VAL A 134 -3.06 -12.09 -0.55
CA VAL A 134 -4.36 -12.65 -0.94
C VAL A 134 -4.90 -13.56 0.16
N ARG A 135 -6.22 -13.67 0.27
CA ARG A 135 -6.90 -14.67 1.09
C ARG A 135 -8.06 -15.25 0.28
N GLY A 136 -8.04 -16.58 0.09
CA GLY A 136 -9.14 -17.26 -0.58
C GLY A 136 -10.41 -17.27 0.25
N ALA A 137 -11.58 -17.30 -0.40
CA ALA A 137 -12.89 -17.27 0.26
C ALA A 137 -13.05 -18.35 1.34
N ARG A 138 -12.53 -19.56 1.10
CA ARG A 138 -12.54 -20.68 2.06
C ARG A 138 -11.72 -20.47 3.33
N ASP A 139 -10.74 -19.57 3.28
CA ASP A 139 -9.84 -19.28 4.39
C ASP A 139 -10.29 -18.02 5.17
N ARG A 140 -11.44 -17.43 4.82
CA ARG A 140 -12.05 -16.29 5.53
C ARG A 140 -12.68 -16.73 6.84
N LYS A 141 -12.54 -15.88 7.87
CA LYS A 141 -13.19 -16.11 9.18
C LYS A 141 -14.43 -15.26 9.37
N HIS A 142 -14.53 -14.17 8.61
CA HIS A 142 -15.63 -13.21 8.68
C HIS A 142 -16.15 -12.88 7.27
N PRO A 143 -16.76 -13.85 6.55
CA PRO A 143 -17.23 -13.66 5.17
C PRO A 143 -18.14 -12.45 4.97
N GLU A 144 -18.91 -12.09 6.00
CA GLU A 144 -19.83 -10.95 6.02
C GLU A 144 -19.18 -9.59 6.32
N GLU A 145 -17.93 -9.57 6.82
CA GLU A 145 -17.23 -8.36 7.27
C GLU A 145 -15.80 -8.27 6.70
N LEU A 146 -15.67 -7.76 5.46
CA LEU A 146 -14.37 -7.57 4.78
C LEU A 146 -13.35 -6.82 5.65
N ALA A 147 -13.77 -5.77 6.36
CA ALA A 147 -12.89 -4.98 7.22
C ALA A 147 -12.30 -5.78 8.38
N ARG A 148 -13.05 -6.77 8.89
CA ARG A 148 -12.63 -7.61 10.00
C ARG A 148 -11.64 -8.67 9.53
N ASP A 149 -11.92 -9.33 8.40
CA ASP A 149 -10.95 -10.22 7.75
C ASP A 149 -9.66 -9.47 7.40
N THR A 150 -9.76 -8.26 6.83
CA THR A 150 -8.60 -7.44 6.45
C THR A 150 -7.74 -7.07 7.65
N ARG A 151 -8.36 -6.70 8.79
CA ARG A 151 -7.62 -6.44 10.03
C ARG A 151 -6.88 -7.68 10.51
N GLU A 152 -7.53 -8.82 10.52
CA GLU A 152 -6.91 -10.07 10.93
C GLU A 152 -5.79 -10.50 9.96
N MET A 153 -5.95 -10.29 8.66
CA MET A 153 -4.89 -10.49 7.66
C MET A 153 -3.66 -9.66 7.99
N LEU A 154 -3.84 -8.36 8.28
CA LEU A 154 -2.75 -7.47 8.65
C LEU A 154 -2.06 -7.91 9.94
N GLU A 155 -2.83 -8.29 10.97
CA GLU A 155 -2.29 -8.81 12.23
C GLU A 155 -1.50 -10.11 12.03
N ASN A 156 -2.01 -11.04 11.23
CA ASN A 156 -1.33 -12.29 10.90
C ASN A 156 -0.04 -12.05 10.12
N LEU A 157 -0.06 -11.13 9.15
CA LEU A 157 1.10 -10.74 8.38
C LEU A 157 2.20 -10.15 9.27
N MET A 158 1.84 -9.19 10.13
CA MET A 158 2.79 -8.56 11.07
C MET A 158 3.34 -9.54 12.11
N ALA A 159 2.57 -10.58 12.46
CA ALA A 159 3.00 -11.66 13.36
C ALA A 159 3.79 -12.78 12.65
N GLY A 160 4.10 -12.64 11.35
CA GLY A 160 4.83 -13.65 10.58
C GLY A 160 4.06 -14.96 10.35
N ARG A 161 2.74 -14.92 10.44
CA ARG A 161 1.84 -16.08 10.22
C ARG A 161 1.32 -16.16 8.78
N ALA A 162 1.84 -15.33 7.87
CA ALA A 162 1.53 -15.42 6.44
C ALA A 162 2.30 -16.57 5.78
N GLN A 163 1.69 -17.20 4.79
CA GLN A 163 2.30 -18.28 3.99
C GLN A 163 2.54 -17.78 2.56
N ASP A 164 3.55 -18.34 1.89
CA ASP A 164 3.77 -18.11 0.47
C ASP A 164 2.57 -18.63 -0.35
N ALA A 165 2.03 -17.77 -1.23
CA ALA A 165 0.82 -18.07 -1.98
C ALA A 165 0.99 -19.30 -2.90
N VAL A 166 2.19 -19.51 -3.45
CA VAL A 166 2.46 -20.67 -4.32
C VAL A 166 2.46 -21.95 -3.48
N ALA A 167 3.11 -21.94 -2.33
CA ALA A 167 3.12 -23.09 -1.42
C ALA A 167 1.69 -23.46 -0.98
N LYS A 168 0.88 -22.46 -0.60
CA LYS A 168 -0.52 -22.65 -0.24
C LYS A 168 -1.37 -23.19 -1.41
N ALA A 169 -1.17 -22.67 -2.62
CA ALA A 169 -1.87 -23.16 -3.80
C ALA A 169 -1.55 -24.64 -4.09
N ILE A 170 -0.29 -25.05 -3.91
CA ILE A 170 0.13 -26.45 -4.02
C ILE A 170 -0.54 -27.31 -2.94
N ASP A 171 -0.53 -26.86 -1.68
CA ASP A 171 -1.19 -27.57 -0.57
C ASP A 171 -2.69 -27.76 -0.82
N ASP A 172 -3.35 -26.75 -1.36
CA ASP A 172 -4.78 -26.79 -1.68
C ASP A 172 -5.07 -27.73 -2.86
N LEU A 173 -4.21 -27.75 -3.88
CA LEU A 173 -4.32 -28.67 -5.00
C LEU A 173 -4.15 -30.12 -4.52
N LEU A 174 -3.16 -30.39 -3.67
CA LEU A 174 -2.91 -31.72 -3.11
C LEU A 174 -4.05 -32.23 -2.24
N LYS A 175 -4.80 -31.36 -1.57
CA LYS A 175 -5.99 -31.73 -0.77
C LYS A 175 -7.25 -31.93 -1.60
N SER A 176 -7.24 -31.53 -2.88
CA SER A 176 -8.40 -31.63 -3.78
C SER A 176 -8.43 -32.90 -4.63
N ILE A 177 -7.38 -33.73 -4.54
CA ILE A 177 -7.24 -35.05 -5.18
C ILE A 177 -7.61 -36.13 -4.16
#